data_AF-A0A0G1GXI1-F1
#
_entry.id   AF-A0A0G1GXI1-F1
#
_cell.length_a   1.000
_cell.length_b   1.000
_cell.length_c   1.000
_cell.angle_alpha   90.00
_cell.angle_beta   90.00
_cell.angle_gamma   90.00
#
_symmetry.space_group_name_H-M   'P 1'
#
loop_
_entity.id
_entity.type
_entity.pdbx_description
1 polymer ?
#
loop_
_entity_poly.entity_id
_entity_poly.type
_entity_poly.pdbx_seq_one_letter_code
_entity_poly.pdbx_strand_id
1 'polypeptide(L)'
;MSLSKELILLTVLVLGIGTKDAYAQDSLSVLYIPLIGITSIPNPATLPNGPGNVTYRYAVKNFIKEVPLTDIKVSDDVCDSVKFVTGDDNRDSRLDYDETWRYSCTTTISQTTESSATATGMANDIT
;
A
#
# COMPACT_ATOMS: atom_id res chain seq x y z
N MET A 1 28.90 -13.37 -9.16
CA MET A 1 27.80 -14.12 -9.80
C MET A 1 26.73 -13.10 -10.14
N SER A 2 26.74 -12.59 -11.37
CA SER A 2 25.86 -11.50 -11.79
C SER A 2 24.61 -12.07 -12.46
N LEU A 3 23.43 -11.73 -11.94
CA LEU A 3 22.16 -12.03 -12.59
C LEU A 3 21.81 -10.84 -13.48
N SER A 4 22.05 -11.01 -14.79
CA SER A 4 21.45 -10.16 -15.82
C SER A 4 19.93 -10.37 -15.79
N LYS A 5 19.17 -9.34 -15.43
CA LYS A 5 17.72 -9.33 -15.67
C LYS A 5 17.51 -8.79 -17.08
N GLU A 6 17.12 -9.66 -17.99
CA GLU A 6 16.62 -9.30 -19.31
C GLU A 6 15.38 -8.40 -19.15
N LEU A 7 15.50 -7.14 -19.57
CA LEU A 7 14.37 -6.21 -19.70
C LEU A 7 13.76 -6.45 -21.09
N ILE A 8 12.67 -7.20 -21.16
CA ILE A 8 11.92 -7.38 -22.40
C ILE A 8 11.14 -6.09 -22.67
N LEU A 9 11.73 -5.18 -23.45
CA LEU A 9 11.05 -3.99 -23.94
C LEU A 9 10.20 -4.38 -25.15
N LEU A 10 8.91 -4.69 -24.95
CA LEU A 10 7.97 -4.86 -26.06
C LEU A 10 7.78 -3.50 -26.73
N THR A 11 8.51 -3.26 -27.83
CA THR A 11 8.29 -2.10 -28.69
C THR A 11 7.24 -2.50 -29.72
N VAL A 12 6.02 -1.96 -29.62
CA VAL A 12 5.01 -2.12 -30.68
C VAL A 12 5.36 -1.14 -31.81
N LEU A 13 5.90 -1.65 -32.91
CA LEU A 13 6.10 -0.87 -34.13
C LEU A 13 4.78 -0.84 -34.91
N VAL A 14 4.02 0.25 -34.79
CA VAL A 14 2.86 0.50 -35.65
C VAL A 14 3.35 1.18 -36.94
N LEU A 15 3.57 0.40 -38.00
CA LEU A 15 3.74 0.93 -39.36
C LEU A 15 2.35 1.16 -39.97
N GLY A 16 1.78 2.34 -39.74
CA GLY A 16 0.57 2.79 -40.42
C GLY A 16 0.89 3.84 -41.48
N ILE A 17 0.84 3.47 -42.76
CA ILE A 17 0.70 4.45 -43.86
C ILE A 17 -0.60 4.16 -44.63
N GLY A 18 -1.59 5.03 -44.42
CA GLY A 18 -2.88 5.10 -45.15
C GLY A 18 -3.87 3.99 -44.75
N THR A 19 -5.16 4.21 -44.54
CA THR A 19 -6.11 5.18 -45.08
C THR A 19 -7.11 5.65 -44.01
N LYS A 20 -7.86 6.71 -44.29
CA LYS A 20 -8.88 7.31 -43.41
C LYS A 20 -9.98 6.31 -43.05
N ASP A 21 -9.83 5.58 -41.95
CA ASP A 21 -10.92 4.90 -41.24
C ASP A 21 -10.59 4.89 -39.74
N ALA A 22 -11.61 5.05 -38.91
CA ALA A 22 -11.52 5.37 -37.49
C ALA A 22 -10.57 4.44 -36.70
N TYR A 23 -9.60 5.03 -36.00
CA TYR A 23 -8.88 4.33 -34.94
C TYR A 23 -9.86 4.09 -33.78
N ALA A 24 -10.45 2.90 -33.72
CA ALA A 24 -10.94 2.38 -32.47
C ALA A 24 -9.72 2.28 -31.55
N GLN A 25 -9.64 3.15 -30.54
CA GLN A 25 -8.60 3.07 -29.53
C GLN A 25 -8.86 1.82 -28.70
N ASP A 26 -8.21 0.73 -29.11
CA ASP A 26 -8.16 -0.52 -28.36
C ASP A 26 -7.69 -0.15 -26.94
N SER A 27 -8.60 -0.26 -25.99
CA SER A 27 -8.35 0.10 -24.60
C SER A 27 -7.47 -1.00 -24.01
N LEU A 28 -6.16 -0.81 -24.06
CA LEU A 28 -5.21 -1.70 -23.41
C LEU A 28 -5.57 -1.78 -21.92
N SER A 29 -6.00 -2.95 -21.47
CA SER A 29 -6.18 -3.24 -20.05
C SER A 29 -4.82 -3.24 -19.37
N VAL A 30 -4.44 -2.11 -18.79
CA VAL A 30 -3.20 -1.99 -18.00
C VAL A 30 -3.42 -2.65 -16.65
N LEU A 31 -2.65 -3.71 -16.36
CA LEU A 31 -2.65 -4.32 -15.04
C LEU A 31 -1.78 -3.48 -14.10
N TYR A 32 -2.38 -2.92 -13.06
CA TYR A 32 -1.62 -2.30 -11.97
C TYR A 32 -1.47 -3.27 -10.81
N ILE A 33 -0.22 -3.49 -10.40
CA ILE A 33 0.09 -4.21 -9.17
C ILE A 33 0.14 -3.17 -8.04
N PRO A 34 -0.67 -3.30 -6.98
CA PRO A 34 -0.61 -2.39 -5.84
C PRO A 34 0.81 -2.34 -5.24
N LEU A 35 1.36 -1.14 -5.11
CA LEU A 35 2.58 -0.92 -4.33
C LEU A 35 2.23 -0.08 -3.10
N ILE A 36 1.95 -0.80 -2.02
CA ILE A 36 1.60 -0.24 -0.71
C ILE A 36 2.73 -0.51 0.28
N GLY A 37 3.07 0.48 1.10
CA GLY A 37 4.00 0.29 2.21
C GLY A 37 3.40 0.68 3.54
N ILE A 38 3.98 0.13 4.60
CA ILE A 38 3.62 0.39 5.98
C ILE A 38 4.88 0.61 6.81
N THR A 39 4.82 1.57 7.73
CA THR A 39 5.78 1.70 8.83
C THR A 39 5.03 1.54 10.14
N SER A 40 5.63 0.84 11.11
CA SER A 40 5.07 0.59 12.44
C SER A 40 6.04 1.10 13.50
N ILE A 41 5.54 1.87 14.46
CA ILE A 41 6.33 2.42 15.57
C ILE A 41 5.62 2.11 16.89
N PRO A 42 6.19 1.28 17.77
CA PRO A 42 5.68 1.07 19.12
C PRO A 42 6.02 2.25 20.04
N ASN A 43 5.12 2.57 20.97
CA ASN A 43 5.38 3.52 22.05
C ASN A 43 4.70 3.08 23.36
N PRO A 44 5.44 2.86 24.46
CA PRO A 44 6.90 2.93 24.56
C PRO A 44 7.58 1.75 23.82
N ALA A 45 8.84 1.92 23.42
CA ALA A 45 9.63 0.87 22.78
C ALA A 45 10.26 -0.12 23.78
N THR A 46 10.29 0.22 25.07
CA THR A 46 10.82 -0.62 26.15
C THR A 46 9.94 -0.56 27.39
N LEU A 47 9.92 -1.66 28.14
CA LEU A 47 9.13 -1.81 29.37
C LEU A 47 10.04 -2.33 30.52
N PRO A 48 10.86 -1.47 31.13
CA PRO A 48 11.85 -1.90 32.14
C PRO A 48 11.23 -2.37 33.46
N ASN A 49 9.98 -2.02 33.73
CA ASN A 49 9.28 -2.32 34.97
C ASN A 49 8.32 -3.52 34.85
N GLY A 50 8.50 -4.37 33.82
CA GLY A 50 7.64 -5.52 33.54
C GLY A 50 6.50 -5.20 32.56
N PRO A 51 5.43 -6.02 32.54
CA PRO A 51 4.35 -5.89 31.56
C PRO A 51 3.69 -4.51 31.53
N GLY A 52 3.23 -4.08 30.35
CA GLY A 52 2.61 -2.76 30.19
C GLY A 52 1.95 -2.56 28.83
N ASN A 53 1.20 -1.46 28.71
CA ASN A 53 0.53 -1.10 27.46
C ASN A 53 1.52 -0.48 26.47
N VAL A 54 1.49 -0.97 25.24
CA VAL A 54 2.20 -0.40 24.10
C VAL A 54 1.19 0.02 23.04
N THR A 55 1.27 1.28 22.62
CA THR A 55 0.50 1.80 21.49
C THR A 55 1.35 1.72 20.24
N TYR A 56 0.87 0.98 19.24
CA TYR A 56 1.48 0.95 17.92
C TYR A 56 0.82 2.00 17.04
N ARG A 57 1.65 2.74 16.29
CA ARG A 57 1.22 3.72 15.29
C ARG A 57 1.73 3.28 13.94
N TYR A 58 0.83 3.29 12.96
CA TYR A 58 1.13 2.88 11.60
C TYR A 58 0.97 4.05 10.63
N ALA A 59 1.85 4.13 9.64
CA ALA A 59 1.69 5.02 8.49
C ALA A 59 1.73 4.20 7.21
N VAL A 60 0.66 4.30 6.42
CA VAL A 60 0.44 3.53 5.19
C VAL A 60 0.48 4.48 3.99
N LYS A 61 1.20 4.07 2.93
CA LYS A 61 1.46 4.90 1.74
C LYS A 61 1.24 4.10 0.45
N ASN A 62 0.56 4.72 -0.51
CA ASN A 62 0.57 4.29 -1.91
C ASN A 62 1.76 4.92 -2.64
N PHE A 63 2.52 4.11 -3.39
CA PHE A 63 3.69 4.56 -4.13
C PHE A 63 3.47 4.71 -5.64
N ILE A 64 2.26 4.44 -6.15
CA ILE A 64 1.91 4.59 -7.57
C ILE A 64 0.99 5.80 -7.71
N LYS A 65 1.38 6.76 -8.58
CA LYS A 65 0.68 8.04 -8.70
C LYS A 65 -0.61 7.96 -9.48
N GLU A 66 -0.63 7.12 -10.50
CA GLU A 66 -1.70 7.04 -11.48
C GLU A 66 -2.92 6.28 -10.97
N VAL A 67 -2.76 5.48 -9.91
CA VAL A 67 -3.80 4.57 -9.41
C VAL A 67 -3.90 4.66 -7.89
N PRO A 68 -4.99 5.24 -7.35
CA PRO A 68 -5.26 5.19 -5.93
C PRO A 68 -5.65 3.78 -5.49
N LEU A 69 -5.45 3.48 -4.21
CA LEU A 69 -5.75 2.17 -3.64
C LEU A 69 -7.07 2.19 -2.85
N THR A 70 -7.90 1.16 -3.02
CA THR A 70 -9.13 0.94 -2.25
C THR A 70 -8.99 -0.28 -1.31
N ASP A 71 -10.00 -0.54 -0.47
CA ASP A 71 -10.03 -1.66 0.48
C ASP A 71 -8.74 -1.77 1.33
N ILE A 72 -8.30 -0.64 1.87
CA ILE A 72 -7.06 -0.58 2.67
C ILE A 72 -7.28 -1.33 3.99
N LYS A 73 -6.50 -2.40 4.18
CA LYS A 73 -6.49 -3.21 5.39
C LYS A 73 -5.12 -3.15 6.04
N VAL A 74 -5.13 -3.01 7.36
CA VAL A 74 -3.92 -3.06 8.19
C VAL A 74 -4.10 -4.10 9.26
N SER A 75 -3.11 -4.97 9.41
CA SER A 75 -3.03 -5.98 10.45
C SER A 75 -1.64 -6.00 11.08
N ASP A 76 -1.57 -6.44 12.33
CA ASP A 76 -0.35 -6.61 13.10
C ASP A 76 -0.48 -7.93 13.86
N ASP A 77 0.58 -8.73 13.92
CA ASP A 77 0.59 -10.03 14.58
C ASP A 77 0.61 -9.95 16.11
N VAL A 78 0.96 -8.78 16.67
CA VAL A 78 1.05 -8.54 18.11
C VAL A 78 -0.14 -7.73 18.62
N CYS A 79 -0.69 -6.85 17.77
CA CYS A 79 -1.66 -5.86 18.18
C CYS A 79 -2.97 -6.01 17.40
N ASP A 80 -3.91 -6.70 18.04
CA ASP A 80 -5.24 -6.90 17.48
C ASP A 80 -6.01 -5.58 17.33
N SER A 81 -6.97 -5.57 16.40
CA SER A 81 -7.90 -4.45 16.20
C SER A 81 -7.23 -3.12 15.81
N VAL A 82 -6.39 -3.14 14.78
CA VAL A 82 -5.85 -1.92 14.17
C VAL A 82 -6.97 -1.04 13.61
N LYS A 83 -7.01 0.24 14.02
CA LYS A 83 -8.06 1.20 13.65
C LYS A 83 -7.50 2.35 12.84
N PHE A 84 -8.24 2.76 11.82
CA PHE A 84 -7.98 4.00 11.08
C PHE A 84 -8.11 5.21 12.02
N VAL A 85 -7.21 6.17 11.86
CA VAL A 85 -7.14 7.40 12.65
C VAL A 85 -7.37 8.64 11.78
N THR A 86 -6.61 8.77 10.68
CA THR A 86 -6.65 9.95 9.79
C THR A 86 -5.86 9.70 8.50
N GLY A 87 -5.93 10.62 7.53
CA GLY A 87 -5.04 10.67 6.37
C GLY A 87 -5.74 10.57 5.01
N ASP A 88 -7.05 10.32 5.00
CA ASP A 88 -7.94 10.52 3.85
C ASP A 88 -8.30 12.02 3.81
N ASP A 89 -7.41 12.81 3.21
CA ASP A 89 -7.42 14.27 3.25
C ASP A 89 -8.52 14.83 2.33
N ASN A 90 -8.80 14.14 1.22
CA ASN A 90 -9.83 14.53 0.26
C ASN A 90 -11.20 13.88 0.52
N ARG A 91 -11.29 12.89 1.44
CA ARG A 91 -12.51 12.20 1.89
C ARG A 91 -13.17 11.34 0.81
N ASP A 92 -12.39 10.78 -0.09
CA ASP A 92 -12.90 9.91 -1.15
C ASP A 92 -12.81 8.41 -0.81
N SER A 93 -12.26 8.08 0.37
CA SER A 93 -12.02 6.71 0.84
C SER A 93 -11.07 5.91 -0.05
N ARG A 94 -10.14 6.57 -0.71
CA ARG A 94 -9.07 5.98 -1.52
C ARG A 94 -7.73 6.50 -1.02
N LEU A 95 -6.72 5.63 -0.93
CA LEU A 95 -5.37 6.05 -0.55
C LEU A 95 -4.66 6.58 -1.80
N ASP A 96 -4.66 7.90 -1.93
CA ASP A 96 -3.95 8.60 -3.00
C ASP A 96 -2.43 8.64 -2.79
N TYR A 97 -1.72 8.95 -3.87
CA TYR A 97 -0.26 9.01 -3.87
C TYR A 97 0.32 10.11 -2.98
N ASP A 98 -0.38 11.22 -2.76
CA ASP A 98 0.04 12.30 -1.87
C ASP A 98 -0.42 12.11 -0.42
N GLU A 99 -1.31 11.16 -0.15
CA GLU A 99 -1.85 10.89 1.18
C GLU A 99 -1.00 9.97 2.04
N THR A 100 -1.23 9.97 3.35
CA THR A 100 -0.65 8.97 4.26
C THR A 100 -1.65 8.62 5.34
N TRP A 101 -2.22 7.43 5.21
CA TRP A 101 -3.23 6.96 6.15
C TRP A 101 -2.56 6.44 7.43
N ARG A 102 -3.04 6.95 8.56
CA ARG A 102 -2.53 6.65 9.89
C ARG A 102 -3.49 5.72 10.60
N TYR A 103 -2.93 4.69 11.21
CA TYR A 103 -3.68 3.74 12.02
C TYR A 103 -3.06 3.62 13.41
N SER A 104 -3.83 3.08 14.36
CA SER A 104 -3.33 2.77 15.68
C SER A 104 -4.03 1.58 16.31
N CYS A 105 -3.33 0.93 17.23
CA CYS A 105 -3.89 -0.04 18.17
C CYS A 105 -3.10 0.03 19.49
N THR A 106 -3.63 -0.55 20.55
CA THR A 106 -2.94 -0.65 21.84
C THR A 106 -3.17 -2.03 22.41
N THR A 107 -2.09 -2.66 22.85
CA THR A 107 -2.10 -4.01 23.42
C THR A 107 -1.17 -4.07 24.63
N THR A 108 -1.36 -5.08 25.48
CA THR A 108 -0.53 -5.31 26.66
C THR A 108 0.60 -6.27 26.29
N ILE A 109 1.85 -5.82 26.45
CA ILE A 109 3.04 -6.63 26.21
C ILE A 109 3.59 -7.12 27.55
N SER A 110 3.89 -8.42 27.65
CA SER A 110 4.41 -9.05 28.88
C SER A 110 5.84 -9.57 28.77
N GLN A 111 6.34 -9.75 27.55
CA GLN A 111 7.68 -10.25 27.23
C GLN A 111 8.22 -9.53 25.99
N THR A 112 9.53 -9.51 25.81
CA THR A 112 10.16 -8.98 24.59
C THR A 112 9.55 -9.66 23.37
N THR A 113 9.03 -8.84 22.45
CA THR A 113 8.28 -9.29 21.29
C THR A 113 8.70 -8.46 20.08
N GLU A 114 8.81 -9.10 18.92
CA GLU A 114 8.94 -8.42 17.63
C GLU A 114 7.55 -8.38 16.99
N SER A 115 7.18 -7.25 16.40
CA SER A 115 5.88 -7.03 15.76
C SER A 115 6.09 -6.84 14.26
N SER A 116 5.22 -7.48 13.48
CA SER A 116 5.20 -7.46 12.02
C SER A 116 3.85 -6.94 11.54
N ALA A 117 3.85 -5.71 11.03
CA ALA A 117 2.67 -5.07 10.48
C ALA A 117 2.57 -5.28 8.97
N THR A 118 1.37 -5.56 8.47
CA THR A 118 1.07 -5.72 7.05
C THR A 118 -0.01 -4.73 6.63
N ALA A 119 0.17 -4.12 5.46
CA ALA A 119 -0.88 -3.35 4.80
C ALA A 119 -1.18 -3.95 3.42
N THR A 120 -2.45 -4.00 3.06
CA THR A 120 -2.91 -4.41 1.72
C THR A 120 -3.90 -3.38 1.17
N GLY A 121 -3.99 -3.30 -0.15
CA GLY A 121 -5.00 -2.52 -0.86
C GLY A 121 -5.22 -3.08 -2.26
N MET A 122 -6.34 -2.73 -2.87
CA MET A 122 -6.69 -3.11 -4.23
C MET A 122 -6.40 -1.96 -5.19
N ALA A 123 -5.81 -2.28 -6.34
CA ALA A 123 -5.61 -1.34 -7.44
C ALA A 123 -6.68 -1.60 -8.49
N ASN A 124 -7.34 -0.54 -8.93
CA ASN A 124 -8.44 -0.53 -9.89
C ASN A 124 -9.69 -1.29 -9.42
N ASP A 125 -10.76 -0.55 -9.14
CA ASP A 125 -12.12 -1.10 -9.13
C ASP A 125 -12.48 -1.51 -10.57
N ILE A 126 -11.99 -2.66 -11.04
CA ILE A 126 -12.40 -3.20 -12.35
C ILE A 126 -13.83 -3.74 -12.18
N THR A 127 -14.82 -2.88 -12.43
CA THR A 127 -16.20 -3.29 -12.74
C THR A 127 -16.45 -3.21 -14.23
#